data_AF-W4RKZ6-F1
#
_entry.id   AF-W4RKZ6-F1
#
_cell.length_a   1.000
_cell.length_b   1.000
_cell.length_c   1.000
_cell.angle_alpha   90.00
_cell.angle_beta   90.00
_cell.angle_gamma   90.00
#
_symmetry.space_group_name_H-M   'P 1'
#
loop_
_entity.id
_entity.type
_entity.pdbx_description
1 polymer ?
#
loop_
_entity_poly.entity_id
_entity_poly.type
_entity_poly.pdbx_seq_one_letter_code
_entity_poly.pdbx_strand_id
1 'polypeptide(L)' 'MSRLISDRTGQPVEKIEKDTDWDYFMSSQEALEYGIIDKIITRT' A
#
# COMPACT_ATOMS: atom_id res chain seq x y z
N MET A 1 -10.21 -10.26 0.65
CA MET A 1 -8.87 -9.64 0.64
C MET A 1 -8.89 -8.25 1.26
N SER A 2 -9.78 -7.36 0.82
CA SER A 2 -9.79 -5.94 1.20
C SER A 2 -9.92 -5.64 2.70
N ARG A 3 -10.71 -6.42 3.46
CA ARG A 3 -10.89 -6.23 4.92
C ARG A 3 -9.62 -6.53 5.74
N LEU A 4 -8.87 -7.57 5.38
CA LEU A 4 -7.63 -7.95 6.08
C LEU A 4 -6.54 -6.89 5.92
N ILE A 5 -6.46 -6.28 4.73
CA ILE A 5 -5.51 -5.20 4.44
C ILE A 5 -5.93 -3.96 5.23
N SER A 6 -7.23 -3.62 5.24
CA SER A 6 -7.78 -2.51 6.01
C SER A 6 -7.43 -2.58 7.49
N ASP A 7 -7.59 -3.76 8.11
CA ASP A 7 -7.29 -3.98 9.52
C ASP A 7 -5.80 -3.85 9.86
N ARG A 8 -4.91 -4.13 8.90
CA ARG A 8 -3.45 -4.06 9.09
C ARG A 8 -2.85 -2.71 8.74
N THR A 9 -3.46 -1.97 7.81
CA THR A 9 -2.95 -0.68 7.32
C THR A 9 -3.72 0.52 7.87
N GLY A 10 -4.89 0.31 8.48
CA GLY A 10 -5.78 1.37 8.95
C GLY A 10 -6.47 2.15 7.83
N GLN A 11 -6.35 1.69 6.58
CA GLN A 11 -6.93 2.38 5.42
C GLN A 11 -8.36 1.91 5.16
N PRO A 12 -9.28 2.80 4.72
CA PRO A 12 -10.66 2.44 4.44
C PRO A 12 -10.78 1.34 3.37
N VAL A 13 -11.70 0.39 3.57
CA VAL A 13 -11.96 -0.71 2.64
C VAL A 13 -12.27 -0.21 1.23
N GLU A 14 -13.02 0.89 1.11
CA GLU A 14 -13.37 1.52 -0.18
C GLU A 14 -12.14 2.04 -0.95
N LYS A 15 -11.11 2.49 -0.23
CA LYS A 15 -9.85 2.93 -0.84
C LYS A 15 -9.05 1.73 -1.34
N ILE A 16 -9.01 0.65 -0.55
CA ILE A 16 -8.34 -0.58 -0.93
C ILE A 16 -9.01 -1.23 -2.13
N GLU A 17 -10.35 -1.28 -2.18
CA GLU A 17 -11.07 -1.84 -3.33
C GLU A 17 -10.82 -1.06 -4.61
N LYS A 18 -10.66 0.27 -4.53
CA LYS A 18 -10.30 1.12 -5.68
C LYS A 18 -8.85 0.97 -6.11
N ASP A 19 -7.92 0.82 -5.16
CA ASP A 19 -6.48 0.70 -5.43
C ASP A 19 -6.10 -0.73 -5.90
N THR A 20 -6.91 -1.75 -5.59
CA THR A 20 -6.63 -3.17 -5.91
C THR A 20 -7.22 -3.60 -7.27
N ASP A 21 -7.80 -2.68 -8.04
CA ASP A 21 -8.71 -3.01 -9.15
C ASP A 21 -8.02 -3.30 -10.49
N TRP A 22 -6.68 -3.38 -10.56
CA TRP A 22 -6.00 -4.47 -11.29
C TRP A 22 -4.50 -4.39 -11.46
N ASP A 23 -3.84 -3.24 -11.45
CA ASP A 23 -2.37 -3.19 -11.63
C ASP A 23 -1.81 -1.86 -11.09
N TYR A 24 -2.03 -1.59 -9.81
CA TYR A 24 -1.45 -0.41 -9.17
C TYR A 24 -0.03 -0.73 -8.66
N PHE A 25 0.96 -0.50 -9.53
CA PHE A 25 2.36 -0.53 -9.14
C PHE A 25 2.71 0.76 -8.41
N MET A 26 2.78 0.69 -7.09
CA MET A 26 3.27 1.78 -6.26
C MET A 26 4.78 1.95 -6.46
N SER A 27 5.21 3.20 -6.59
CA SER A 27 6.62 3.58 -6.43
C SER A 27 7.11 3.26 -5.02
N SER A 28 8.42 3.17 -4.84
CA SER A 28 9.03 2.93 -3.54
C SER A 28 8.60 3.96 -2.48
N GLN A 29 8.37 5.22 -2.89
CA GLN A 29 7.91 6.31 -2.05
C GLN A 29 6.45 6.13 -1.65
N GLU A 30 5.57 5.82 -2.60
CA GLU A 30 4.16 5.55 -2.31
C GLU A 30 4.01 4.35 -1.36
N ALA A 31 4.80 3.30 -1.54
CA ALA A 31 4.76 2.13 -0.65
C ALA A 31 5.19 2.47 0.80
N LEU A 32 6.13 3.42 0.97
CA LEU A 32 6.57 3.90 2.28
C LEU A 32 5.47 4.74 2.97
N GLU A 33 4.86 5.68 2.23
CA GLU A 33 3.77 6.53 2.75
C GLU A 33 2.50 5.73 3.06
N TYR A 34 2.23 4.69 2.26
CA TYR A 34 1.10 3.79 2.49
C TYR A 34 1.30 2.88 3.72
N GLY A 35 2.54 2.80 4.25
CA GLY A 35 2.89 1.94 5.38
C GLY A 35 3.07 0.47 5.01
N ILE A 36 3.34 0.16 3.74
CA ILE A 36 3.59 -1.20 3.26
C ILE A 36 5.04 -1.62 3.55
N ILE A 37 5.98 -0.66 3.52
CA ILE A 37 7.40 -0.88 3.81
C ILE A 37 7.91 0.16 4.82
N ASP A 38 8.91 -0.21 5.63
CA ASP A 38 9.44 0.68 6.67
C ASP A 38 10.55 1.63 6.17
N LYS A 39 11.38 1.19 5.23
CA LYS A 39 12.52 1.96 4.69
C LYS A 39 12.86 1.57 3.25
N ILE A 40 13.25 2.56 2.45
CA ILE A 40 13.79 2.39 1.10
C ILE A 40 15.32 2.33 1.19
N ILE A 41 15.93 1.25 0.69
CA ILE A 41 17.39 1.13 0.62
C ILE A 41 17.85 1.56 -0.77
N THR A 42 18.73 2.56 -0.84
CA THR A 42 19.39 2.99 -2.07
C THR A 42 20.84 2.51 -2.07
N ARG A 43 21.35 2.09 -3.23
CA ARG A 43 22.76 1.73 -3.41
C ARG A 43 23.44 2.82 -4.24
N THR A 44 24.41 3.49 -3.64
CA THR A 44 25.33 4.41 -4.33
C THR A 44 26.39 3.62 -5.09
#